data_AF-A0A846ECI7-F1
#
_entry.id   AF-A0A846ECI7-F1
#
_cell.length_a   1.000
_cell.length_b   1.000
_cell.length_c   1.000
_cell.angle_alpha   90.00
_cell.angle_beta   90.00
_cell.angle_gamma   90.00
#
_symmetry.space_group_name_H-M   'P 1'
#
loop_
_entity.id
_entity.type
_entity.pdbx_description
1 polymer ?
#
loop_
_entity_poly.entity_id
_entity_poly.type
_entity_poly.pdbx_seq_one_letter_code
_entity_poly.pdbx_strand_id
1 'polypeptide(L)' 'SAQMFIEGIQPHIGQYDLQPLISELKPEIPLHLELPTVQGATVILKLPPNFVQDWMAIASLPR' A
#
# COMPACT_ATOMS: atom_id res chain seq x y z
N SER A 1 -1.78 -1.59 40.29
CA SER A 1 -1.28 -2.17 39.03
C SER A 1 -2.09 -1.63 37.87
N ALA A 2 -1.48 -0.82 37.01
CA ALA A 2 -2.09 -0.30 35.78
C ALA A 2 -0.98 -0.15 34.73
N GLN A 3 -0.60 -1.27 34.13
CA GLN A 3 0.32 -1.32 32.99
C GLN A 3 -0.31 -2.27 31.97
N MET A 4 -1.41 -1.84 31.35
CA MET A 4 -2.11 -2.63 30.32
C MET A 4 -2.61 -1.76 29.17
N PHE A 5 -2.08 -0.56 28.93
CA PHE A 5 -2.37 0.20 27.71
C PHE A 5 -1.17 1.06 27.35
N ILE A 6 -0.06 0.43 26.97
CA ILE A 6 0.91 1.09 26.08
C ILE A 6 0.78 0.37 24.75
N GLU A 7 -0.33 0.64 24.05
CA GLU A 7 -0.35 0.52 22.60
C GLU A 7 0.69 1.53 22.11
N GLY A 8 1.91 1.06 21.88
CA GLY A 8 2.94 1.85 21.23
C GLY A 8 2.34 2.41 19.96
N ILE A 9 2.50 3.72 19.76
CA ILE A 9 2.05 4.46 18.58
C ILE A 9 2.45 3.65 17.35
N GLN A 10 1.52 2.85 16.82
CA GLN A 10 1.78 2.13 15.58
C GLN A 10 1.62 3.18 14.49
N PRO A 11 2.71 3.55 13.77
CA PRO A 11 2.67 4.64 12.82
C PRO A 11 1.67 4.28 11.71
N HIS A 12 0.50 4.88 11.78
CA HIS A 12 -0.53 5.01 10.74
C HIS A 12 -0.71 3.79 9.83
N ILE A 13 -1.32 2.72 10.36
CA ILE A 13 -1.70 1.51 9.59
C ILE A 13 -2.67 1.82 8.42
N GLY A 14 -3.25 3.03 8.35
CA GLY A 14 -4.33 3.36 7.41
C GLY A 14 -4.02 4.36 6.30
N GLN A 15 -2.88 5.06 6.29
CA GLN A 15 -2.66 6.16 5.35
C GLN A 15 -1.19 6.27 4.94
N TYR A 16 -0.77 5.36 4.06
CA TYR A 16 0.42 5.63 3.25
C TYR A 16 0.00 6.57 2.12
N ASP A 17 0.60 7.76 2.04
CA ASP A 17 0.52 8.55 0.82
C ASP A 17 1.36 7.83 -0.23
N LEU A 18 0.68 7.07 -1.09
CA LEU A 18 1.32 6.34 -2.16
C LEU A 18 1.59 7.23 -3.39
N GLN A 19 1.14 8.48 -3.44
CA GLN A 19 1.37 9.35 -4.60
C GLN A 19 2.84 9.46 -5.02
N PRO A 20 3.82 9.64 -4.10
CA PRO A 20 5.22 9.69 -4.48
C PRO A 20 5.67 8.40 -5.17
N LEU A 21 5.22 7.25 -4.64
CA LEU A 21 5.60 5.93 -5.16
C LEU A 21 4.93 5.63 -6.50
N ILE A 22 3.68 6.05 -6.69
CA ILE A 22 2.91 5.81 -7.94
C ILE A 22 3.66 6.40 -9.15
N SER A 23 4.31 7.56 -8.98
CA SER A 23 5.06 8.23 -10.05
C SER A 23 6.33 7.47 -10.45
N GLU A 24 6.84 6.57 -9.61
CA GLU A 24 8.03 5.77 -9.85
C GLU A 24 7.70 4.39 -10.47
N LEU A 25 6.43 4.00 -10.49
CA LEU A 25 6.00 2.73 -11.05
C LEU A 25 6.16 2.73 -12.59
N LYS A 26 6.47 1.55 -13.13
CA LYS A 26 6.58 1.30 -14.58
C LYS A 26 5.52 0.29 -14.98
N PRO A 27 4.47 0.66 -15.73
CA PRO A 27 3.35 -0.24 -16.03
C PRO A 27 3.77 -1.49 -16.81
N GLU A 28 4.86 -1.41 -17.57
CA GLU A 28 5.44 -2.53 -18.32
C GLU A 28 6.10 -3.60 -17.43
N ILE A 29 6.37 -3.28 -16.15
CA ILE A 29 6.93 -4.23 -15.19
C ILE A 29 5.79 -4.87 -14.40
N PRO A 30 5.66 -6.21 -14.41
CA PRO A 30 4.69 -6.90 -13.56
C PRO A 30 4.95 -6.59 -12.08
N LEU A 31 3.93 -6.07 -11.39
CA LEU A 31 4.01 -5.75 -9.97
C LEU A 31 3.31 -6.82 -9.14
N HIS A 32 3.82 -7.01 -7.92
CA HIS A 32 3.23 -7.85 -6.91
C HIS A 32 3.09 -7.04 -5.61
N LEU A 33 1.95 -7.15 -4.93
CA LEU A 33 1.77 -6.62 -3.58
C LEU A 33 1.83 -7.78 -2.59
N GLU A 34 2.70 -7.64 -1.60
CA GLU A 34 2.74 -8.53 -0.45
C GLU A 34 1.96 -7.88 0.69
N LEU A 35 0.83 -8.51 1.05
CA LEU A 35 -0.05 -8.02 2.10
C LEU A 35 0.03 -8.95 3.31
N PRO A 36 0.46 -8.46 4.48
CA PRO A 36 0.38 -9.24 5.71
C PRO A 36 -1.09 -9.43 6.10
N THR A 37 -1.47 -10.66 6.44
CA THR A 37 -2.81 -10.96 6.97
C THR A 37 -2.82 -10.95 8.49
N VAL A 38 -4.01 -10.77 9.07
CA VAL A 38 -4.21 -10.82 10.53
C VAL A 38 -3.82 -12.17 11.14
N GLN A 39 -3.81 -13.26 10.35
CA GLN A 39 -3.36 -14.57 10.80
C GLN A 39 -1.85 -14.81 10.60
N GLY A 40 -1.09 -13.80 10.15
CA GLY A 40 0.36 -13.86 9.97
C GLY A 40 0.82 -14.50 8.65
N ALA A 41 -0.09 -14.93 7.79
CA ALA A 41 0.25 -15.34 6.43
C ALA A 41 0.38 -14.12 5.51
N THR A 42 1.29 -14.15 4.53
CA THR A 42 1.37 -13.11 3.49
C THR A 42 0.56 -13.54 2.26
N VAL A 43 -0.32 -12.67 1.79
CA VAL A 43 -1.01 -12.84 0.50
C VAL A 43 -0.26 -12.08 -0.57
N ILE A 44 0.03 -12.74 -1.69
CA ILE A 44 0.65 -12.12 -2.86
C ILE A 44 -0.44 -11.80 -3.88
N LEU A 45 -0.67 -10.52 -4.14
CA LEU A 45 -1.55 -10.06 -5.21
C LEU A 45 -0.73 -9.76 -6.46
N LYS A 46 -1.07 -10.38 -7.58
CA LYS A 46 -0.51 -10.03 -8.89
C LYS A 46 -1.27 -8.84 -9.44
N LEU A 47 -0.57 -7.76 -9.75
CA LEU A 47 -1.18 -6.58 -10.33
C LEU A 47 -1.03 -6.61 -11.85
N PRO A 48 -2.13 -6.55 -12.61
CA PRO A 48 -2.05 -6.45 -14.06
C PRO A 48 -1.59 -5.03 -14.47
N PRO A 49 -0.91 -4.87 -15.62
CA PRO A 49 -0.37 -3.58 -16.07
C PRO A 49 -1.40 -2.44 -16.14
N ASN A 50 -2.64 -2.73 -16.54
CA ASN A 50 -3.71 -1.73 -16.63
C ASN A 50 -4.06 -1.12 -15.27
N PHE A 51 -3.92 -1.90 -14.18
CA PHE A 51 -4.19 -1.40 -12.83
C PHE A 51 -3.18 -0.34 -12.40
N VAL A 52 -1.91 -0.48 -12.82
CA VAL A 52 -0.87 0.52 -12.56
C VAL A 52 -1.15 1.81 -13.32
N GLN A 53 -1.64 1.70 -14.57
CA GLN A 53 -2.04 2.85 -15.38
C GLN A 53 -3.21 3.61 -14.76
N ASP A 54 -4.21 2.89 -14.24
CA ASP A 54 -5.36 3.49 -13.57
C ASP A 54 -4.94 4.28 -12.32
N TRP A 55 -4.01 3.75 -11.54
CA TRP A 55 -3.46 4.45 -10.37
C TRP A 55 -2.70 5.72 -10.74
N MET A 56 -1.88 5.69 -11.79
CA MET A 56 -1.19 6.89 -12.28
C MET A 56 -2.18 7.95 -12.75
N ALA A 57 -3.24 7.56 -13.45
CA ALA A 57 -4.27 8.46 -13.91
C ALA A 57 -4.95 9.17 -12.72
N ILE A 58 -5.34 8.43 -11.69
CA ILE A 58 -5.95 8.99 -10.47
C ILE A 58 -4.97 9.92 -9.73
N ALA A 59 -3.70 9.54 -9.62
CA ALA A 59 -2.68 10.34 -8.93
C ALA A 59 -2.39 11.68 -9.64
N SER A 60 -2.59 11.73 -10.96
CA SER A 60 -2.38 12.94 -11.78
C SER A 60 -3.53 13.95 -11.74
N LEU A 61 -4.67 13.61 -11.13
CA LEU A 61 -5.80 14.52 -11.03
C LEU A 61 -5.48 15.70 -10.07
N PRO A 62 -5.82 16.94 -10.44
CA PRO A 62 -5.71 18.07 -9.52
C PRO A 62 -6.61 17.85 -8.30
N ARG A 63 -6.06 18.08 -7.09
CA ARG A 63 -6.78 18.01 -5.82
C ARG A 63 -7.63 19.25 -5.56
#